data_AF-A0A292Q3G3-F1
#
_entry.id   AF-A0A292Q3G3-F1
#
_cell.length_a   1.000
_cell.length_b   1.000
_cell.length_c   1.000
_cell.angle_alpha   90.00
_cell.angle_beta   90.00
_cell.angle_gamma   90.00
#
_symmetry.space_group_name_H-M   'P 1'
#
loop_
_entity.id
_entity.type
_entity.pdbx_description
1 polymer ?
#
loop_
_entity_poly.entity_id
_entity_poly.type
_entity_poly.pdbx_seq_one_letter_code
_entity_poly.pdbx_strand_id
1 'polypeptide(L)'
;PSRLPIFCQFHKCSGNRGPHTCAPRNFTCKAPDCAFPRSFKTKQALNKHYLAKHGNDRVDCPVEGCVHVGAQGINRADNLPAHLLNKHGIPQARLQYGN
;
A
#
# COMPACT_ATOMS: atom_id res chain seq x y z
N PRO A 1 19.96 29.23 -30.68
CA PRO A 1 19.64 27.89 -31.25
C PRO A 1 19.17 26.92 -30.16
N SER A 2 17.95 26.46 -30.32
CA SER A 2 17.02 25.82 -29.38
C SER A 2 17.52 24.50 -28.77
N ARG A 3 17.42 24.36 -27.45
CA ARG A 3 17.57 23.06 -26.75
C ARG A 3 16.49 22.14 -27.25
N LEU A 4 16.87 21.08 -27.97
CA LEU A 4 15.94 20.06 -28.43
C LEU A 4 15.21 19.45 -27.22
N PRO A 5 13.89 19.22 -27.31
CA PRO A 5 13.15 18.59 -26.23
C PRO A 5 13.63 17.14 -26.06
N ILE A 6 14.08 16.79 -24.85
CA ILE A 6 14.53 15.44 -24.51
C ILE A 6 13.30 14.53 -24.50
N PHE A 7 13.12 13.74 -25.55
CA PHE A 7 12.04 12.76 -25.67
C PHE A 7 12.32 11.55 -24.77
N CYS A 8 11.31 11.17 -23.98
CA CYS A 8 11.36 10.09 -23.00
C CYS A 8 11.47 8.71 -23.70
N GLN A 9 12.60 8.02 -23.55
CA GLN A 9 12.88 6.70 -24.17
C GLN A 9 12.17 5.51 -23.48
N PHE A 10 11.25 5.75 -22.53
CA PHE A 10 10.55 4.68 -21.83
C PHE A 10 9.16 4.46 -22.44
N HIS A 11 9.01 3.30 -23.10
CA HIS A 11 7.83 2.87 -23.88
C HIS A 11 6.48 2.78 -23.12
N LYS A 12 6.34 3.28 -21.88
CA LYS A 12 5.10 3.13 -21.08
C LYS A 12 4.78 4.36 -20.21
N CYS A 13 4.74 5.54 -20.82
CA CYS A 13 4.16 6.72 -20.17
C CYS A 13 2.66 6.79 -20.48
N SER A 14 1.84 6.18 -19.63
CA SER A 14 0.38 6.26 -19.72
C SER A 14 -0.08 7.69 -19.41
N GLY A 15 -0.36 8.49 -20.44
CA GLY A 15 -1.28 9.63 -20.30
C GLY A 15 -0.93 10.99 -20.93
N ASN A 16 0.23 11.21 -21.54
CA ASN A 16 0.55 12.57 -22.03
C ASN A 16 0.72 12.64 -23.55
N ARG A 17 -0.25 13.25 -24.24
CA ARG A 17 -0.09 13.76 -25.61
C ARG A 17 0.62 15.12 -25.53
N GLY A 18 1.95 15.13 -25.48
CA GLY A 18 2.77 16.35 -25.46
C GLY A 18 4.16 16.18 -24.82
N PRO A 19 5.08 17.15 -25.02
CA PRO A 19 6.43 17.11 -24.42
C PRO A 19 6.32 17.20 -22.89
N HIS A 20 6.73 16.15 -22.19
CA HIS A 20 6.73 16.08 -20.73
C HIS A 20 8.05 15.50 -20.21
N THR A 21 8.44 15.90 -19.00
CA THR A 21 9.61 15.36 -18.30
C THR A 21 9.22 14.15 -17.45
N CYS A 22 9.67 12.96 -17.87
CA CYS A 22 9.53 11.71 -17.13
C CYS A 22 10.55 11.62 -15.98
N ALA A 23 10.44 12.43 -14.93
CA ALA A 23 11.24 12.16 -13.73
C ALA A 23 10.76 10.84 -13.10
N PRO A 24 11.64 9.91 -12.70
CA PRO A 24 11.23 8.73 -11.96
C PRO A 24 10.65 9.20 -10.63
N ARG A 25 9.34 9.03 -10.44
CA ARG A 25 8.67 9.37 -9.18
C ARG A 25 8.99 8.28 -8.15
N ASN A 26 10.22 8.36 -7.65
CA ASN A 26 10.75 7.56 -6.58
C ASN A 26 10.17 8.10 -5.27
N PHE A 27 9.21 7.39 -4.69
CA PHE A 27 8.63 7.76 -3.41
C PHE A 27 9.47 7.12 -2.30
N THR A 28 10.09 7.90 -1.43
CA THR A 28 10.88 7.38 -0.31
C THR A 28 10.11 7.54 1.00
N CYS A 29 10.28 6.57 1.90
CA CYS A 29 9.75 6.70 3.25
C CYS A 29 10.63 7.67 4.03
N LYS A 30 10.01 8.63 4.73
CA LYS A 30 10.69 9.62 5.57
C LYS A 30 10.34 9.49 7.06
N ALA A 31 9.75 8.36 7.45
CA ALA A 31 9.47 8.10 8.86
C ALA A 31 10.79 8.04 9.66
N PRO A 32 10.84 8.59 10.88
CA PRO A 32 11.98 8.41 11.78
C PRO A 32 12.30 6.92 11.94
N ASP A 33 13.59 6.58 11.95
CA ASP A 33 14.09 5.20 12.10
C ASP A 33 13.64 4.21 11.01
N CYS A 34 13.09 4.71 9.89
CA CYS A 34 12.80 3.85 8.74
C CYS A 34 14.06 3.55 7.93
N ALA A 35 14.72 2.44 8.26
CA ALA A 35 15.91 1.97 7.54
C ALA A 35 15.62 1.39 6.13
N PHE A 36 14.44 1.61 5.55
CA PHE A 36 14.09 1.06 4.24
C PHE A 36 14.83 1.83 3.12
N PRO A 37 15.85 1.24 2.48
CA PRO A 37 16.79 2.02 1.67
C PRO A 37 16.32 2.25 0.24
N ARG A 38 15.17 1.67 -0.15
CA ARG A 38 14.68 1.70 -1.53
C ARG A 38 13.53 2.69 -1.71
N SER A 39 13.50 3.32 -2.87
CA SER A 39 12.33 4.07 -3.32
C SER A 39 11.23 3.15 -3.85
N PHE A 40 9.99 3.55 -3.63
CA PHE A 40 8.81 2.94 -4.21
C PHE A 40 8.52 3.56 -5.57
N LYS A 41 8.10 2.74 -6.52
CA LYS A 41 7.72 3.17 -7.88
C LYS A 41 6.36 3.88 -7.92
N THR A 42 5.53 3.67 -6.90
CA THR A 42 4.17 4.23 -6.81
C THR A 42 3.87 4.74 -5.40
N LYS A 43 3.01 5.77 -5.30
CA LYS A 43 2.53 6.29 -4.02
C LYS A 43 1.77 5.23 -3.22
N GLN A 44 1.04 4.34 -3.90
CA GLN A 44 0.34 3.23 -3.25
C GLN A 44 1.30 2.26 -2.56
N ALA A 45 2.42 1.92 -3.20
CA ALA A 45 3.41 1.03 -2.59
C ALA A 45 4.08 1.67 -1.36
N LEU A 46 4.38 2.99 -1.42
CA LEU A 46 4.82 3.73 -0.23
C LEU A 46 3.76 3.71 0.87
N ASN A 47 2.49 3.93 0.54
CA ASN A 47 1.41 3.95 1.54
C ASN A 47 1.26 2.57 2.23
N LYS A 48 1.28 1.48 1.47
CA LYS A 48 1.25 0.12 2.03
C LYS A 48 2.45 -0.16 2.93
N HIS A 49 3.64 0.29 2.55
CA HIS A 49 4.82 0.22 3.41
C HIS A 49 4.62 1.01 4.70
N TYR A 50 4.14 2.26 4.60
CA TYR A 50 3.98 3.15 5.73
C TYR A 50 2.98 2.58 6.73
N LEU A 51 1.79 2.16 6.28
CA LEU A 51 0.78 1.54 7.14
C LEU A 51 1.32 0.26 7.79
N ALA A 52 2.10 -0.54 7.07
CA ALA A 52 2.61 -1.80 7.60
C ALA A 52 3.74 -1.65 8.62
N LYS A 53 4.60 -0.64 8.46
CA LYS A 53 5.81 -0.46 9.27
C LYS A 53 5.69 0.62 10.33
N HIS A 54 4.88 1.64 10.06
CA HIS A 54 4.75 2.85 10.87
C HIS A 54 3.30 3.12 11.29
N GLY A 55 2.34 2.50 10.62
CA GLY A 55 0.93 2.59 11.00
C GLY A 55 0.64 1.76 12.24
N ASN A 56 -0.15 2.33 13.13
CA ASN A 56 -0.75 1.61 14.27
C ASN A 56 -2.21 1.24 14.02
N ASP A 57 -2.65 1.32 12.75
CA ASP A 57 -4.01 1.00 12.33
C ASP A 57 -4.16 -0.52 12.22
N ARG A 58 -4.32 -1.13 13.40
CA ARG A 58 -4.60 -2.55 13.57
C ARG A 58 -6.11 -2.74 13.61
N VAL A 59 -6.56 -3.77 12.91
CA VAL A 59 -7.97 -4.14 12.89
C VAL A 59 -8.17 -5.41 13.69
N ASP A 60 -9.15 -5.37 14.59
CA ASP A 60 -9.48 -6.51 15.42
C ASP A 60 -10.19 -7.59 14.61
N CYS A 61 -9.83 -8.84 14.89
CA CYS A 61 -10.60 -9.96 14.37
C CYS A 61 -11.94 -10.04 15.12
N PRO A 62 -13.08 -10.11 14.42
CA PRO A 62 -14.40 -10.20 15.04
C PRO A 62 -14.73 -11.61 15.59
N VAL A 63 -13.86 -12.60 15.38
CA VAL A 63 -14.10 -13.98 15.85
C VAL A 63 -13.76 -14.08 17.33
N GLU A 64 -14.73 -14.49 18.14
CA GLU A 64 -14.56 -14.67 19.58
C GLU A 64 -13.42 -15.66 19.89
N GLY A 65 -12.57 -15.29 20.86
CA GLY A 65 -11.39 -16.07 21.24
C GLY A 65 -10.20 -15.95 20.28
N CYS A 66 -10.28 -15.15 19.21
CA CYS A 66 -9.12 -14.89 18.36
C CYS A 66 -8.12 -13.95 19.08
N VAL A 67 -6.84 -14.33 19.07
CA VAL A 67 -5.75 -13.53 19.67
C VAL A 67 -5.44 -12.24 18.89
N HIS A 68 -5.93 -12.11 17.66
CA HIS A 68 -5.63 -10.98 16.80
C HIS A 68 -6.57 -9.78 17.06
N VAL A 69 -6.45 -9.22 18.27
CA VAL A 69 -7.21 -8.06 18.74
C VAL A 69 -6.29 -7.05 19.46
N GLY A 70 -6.70 -5.79 19.55
CA GLY A 70 -5.97 -4.69 20.17
C GLY A 70 -4.54 -4.55 19.66
N ALA A 71 -3.57 -4.62 20.57
CA ALA A 71 -2.14 -4.54 20.23
C ALA A 71 -1.64 -5.72 19.37
N GLN A 72 -2.38 -6.83 19.30
CA GLN A 72 -2.09 -7.98 18.44
C GLN A 72 -2.99 -8.03 17.19
N GLY A 73 -3.79 -6.99 16.97
CA GLY A 73 -4.68 -6.84 15.84
C GLY A 73 -3.97 -6.93 14.49
N ILE A 74 -4.76 -7.23 13.47
CA ILE A 74 -4.32 -7.49 12.11
C ILE A 74 -3.79 -6.20 11.52
N ASN A 75 -2.54 -6.24 11.08
CA ASN A 75 -1.90 -5.09 10.44
C ASN A 75 -2.59 -4.82 9.10
N ARG A 76 -3.18 -3.63 8.95
CA ARG A 76 -4.00 -3.18 7.81
C ARG A 76 -5.34 -3.91 7.63
N ALA A 77 -6.40 -3.13 7.42
CA ALA A 77 -7.75 -3.62 7.19
C ALA A 77 -7.88 -4.59 6.00
N ASP A 78 -7.10 -4.40 4.93
CA ASP A 78 -7.18 -5.25 3.74
C ASP A 78 -6.63 -6.66 3.95
N ASN A 79 -5.93 -6.92 5.07
CA ASN A 79 -5.48 -8.25 5.45
C ASN A 79 -6.54 -9.03 6.27
N LEU A 80 -7.56 -8.36 6.81
CA LEU A 80 -8.61 -9.01 7.61
C LEU A 80 -9.32 -10.14 6.85
N PRO A 81 -9.74 -9.97 5.58
CA PRO A 81 -10.41 -11.06 4.87
C PRO A 81 -9.52 -12.28 4.63
N ALA A 82 -8.24 -12.04 4.31
CA ALA A 82 -7.26 -13.11 4.18
C ALA A 82 -7.03 -13.82 5.53
N HIS A 83 -7.00 -13.08 6.63
CA HIS A 83 -6.93 -13.66 7.97
C HIS A 83 -8.16 -14.55 8.26
N LEU A 84 -9.36 -14.04 8.04
CA LEU A 84 -10.61 -14.76 8.28
C LEU A 84 -10.70 -16.05 7.47
N LEU A 85 -10.31 -16.01 6.20
CA LEU A 85 -10.29 -17.20 5.36
C LEU A 85 -9.27 -18.23 5.86
N ASN A 86 -8.03 -17.80 6.14
CA ASN A 86 -6.94 -18.73 6.46
C ASN A 86 -6.97 -19.26 7.90
N LYS A 87 -7.51 -18.49 8.85
CA LYS A 87 -7.53 -18.84 10.28
C LYS A 87 -8.88 -19.36 10.76
N HIS A 88 -9.96 -18.95 10.11
CA HIS A 88 -11.32 -19.29 10.53
C HIS A 88 -12.14 -19.99 9.44
N GLY A 89 -11.61 -20.11 8.21
CA GLY A 89 -12.36 -20.68 7.09
C GLY A 89 -13.56 -19.82 6.67
N ILE A 90 -13.60 -18.54 7.08
CA ILE A 90 -14.72 -17.64 6.82
C ILE A 90 -14.43 -16.87 5.52
N PRO A 91 -15.12 -17.17 4.40
CA PRO A 91 -14.99 -16.39 3.19
C PRO A 91 -15.60 -14.99 3.39
N GLN A 92 -14.98 -13.98 2.79
CA GLN A 92 -15.34 -12.56 2.87
C GLN A 92 -16.81 -12.27 2.51
N ALA A 93 -17.49 -13.18 1.82
CA ALA A 93 -18.91 -13.08 1.45
C ALA A 93 -19.87 -12.95 2.65
N ARG A 94 -19.45 -13.25 3.90
CA ARG A 94 -20.32 -13.20 5.09
C ARG A 94 -20.21 -11.91 5.94
N LEU A 95 -19.36 -10.95 5.57
CA LEU A 95 -19.22 -9.67 6.29
C LEU A 95 -19.85 -8.48 5.56
N GLN A 96 -20.88 -8.72 4.73
CA GLN A 96 -21.73 -7.62 4.28
C GLN A 96 -22.43 -7.02 5.50
N TYR A 97 -21.94 -5.83 5.87
CA TYR A 97 -22.56 -4.80 6.71
C TYR A 97 -24.01 -5.12 7.12
N GLY A 98 -24.16 -5.51 8.39
CA GLY A 98 -25.44 -5.43 9.07
C GLY A 98 -25.86 -3.95 9.17
N ASN A 99 -27.15 -3.75 8.89
CA ASN A 99 -27.89 -2.49 8.74
C ASN A 99 -27.67 -1.47 9.87
#